data_AF-A0A7S2YCU2-F1
#
_entry.id   AF-A0A7S2YCU2-F1
#
_cell.length_a   1.000
_cell.length_b   1.000
_cell.length_c   1.000
_cell.angle_alpha   90.00
_cell.angle_beta   90.00
_cell.angle_gamma   90.00
#
_symmetry.space_group_name_H-M   'P 1'
#
loop_
_entity.id
_entity.type
_entity.pdbx_description
1 polymer ?
#
loop_
_entity_poly.entity_id
_entity_poly.type
_entity_poly.pdbx_seq_one_letter_code
_entity_poly.pdbx_strand_id
1 'polypeptide(L)'
;CVGLVIQAMLLPVALIWSWVSPATIPIGSWSSLALILLRGLVDYVLSEYLFFRAVVLTDATVASVGLGLIIPLGFLADLLIPSSSSQSSDDVLSVPSIMGALTVLVGFILVNLGLH
;
A
#
# COMPACT_ATOMS: atom_id res chain seq x y z
N CYS A 1 17.81 8.50 2.92
CA CYS A 1 16.52 8.56 3.64
C CYS A 1 15.41 9.09 2.73
N VAL A 2 15.13 8.40 1.63
CA VAL A 2 14.15 8.87 0.62
C VAL A 2 12.73 8.87 1.19
N GLY A 3 12.36 7.83 1.96
CA GLY A 3 11.06 7.77 2.65
C GLY A 3 10.77 8.92 3.62
N LEU A 4 11.77 9.39 4.38
CA LEU A 4 11.60 10.51 5.30
C LEU A 4 11.41 11.85 4.55
N VAL A 5 12.11 12.02 3.42
CA VAL A 5 11.96 13.19 2.55
C VAL A 5 10.58 13.19 1.89
N ILE A 6 10.11 12.05 1.40
CA ILE A 6 8.76 11.90 0.84
C ILE A 6 7.69 12.21 1.90
N GLN A 7 7.88 11.74 3.14
CA GLN A 7 6.96 12.07 4.22
C GLN A 7 6.97 13.56 4.58
N ALA A 8 8.15 14.20 4.63
CA ALA A 8 8.24 15.64 4.85
C ALA A 8 7.57 16.44 3.72
N MET A 9 7.62 15.94 2.48
CA MET A 9 6.96 16.54 1.31
C MET A 9 5.44 16.29 1.27
N LEU A 10 4.97 15.16 1.81
CA LEU A 10 3.54 14.83 1.90
C LEU A 10 2.84 15.45 3.11
N LEU A 11 3.59 15.81 4.16
CA LEU A 11 3.09 16.50 5.35
C LEU A 11 2.29 17.79 5.02
N PRO A 12 2.76 18.71 4.15
CA PRO A 12 1.97 19.89 3.79
C PRO A 12 0.69 19.53 3.04
N VAL A 13 0.70 18.49 2.21
CA VAL A 13 -0.51 18.01 1.51
C VAL A 13 -1.54 17.48 2.51
N ALA A 14 -1.11 16.69 3.49
CA ALA A 14 -1.98 16.18 4.56
C ALA A 14 -2.56 17.32 5.42
N LEU A 15 -1.76 18.35 5.71
CA LEU A 15 -2.22 19.57 6.39
C LEU A 15 -3.29 20.30 5.58
N ILE A 16 -3.05 20.58 4.29
CA ILE A 16 -4.03 21.24 3.42
C ILE A 16 -5.34 20.44 3.36
N TRP A 17 -5.27 19.12 3.28
CA TRP A 17 -6.45 18.24 3.29
C TRP A 17 -7.24 18.32 4.61
N SER A 18 -6.54 18.40 5.74
CA SER A 18 -7.17 18.55 7.06
C SER A 18 -7.91 19.88 7.24
N TRP A 19 -7.48 20.93 6.52
CA TRP A 19 -8.15 22.24 6.50
C TRP A 19 -9.40 22.25 5.61
N VAL A 20 -9.39 21.50 4.51
CA VAL A 20 -10.50 21.44 3.55
C VAL A 20 -11.66 20.55 4.05
N SER A 21 -11.36 19.51 4.83
CA SER A 21 -12.35 18.55 5.35
C SER A 21 -12.24 18.37 6.87
N PRO A 22 -12.71 19.34 7.68
CA PRO A 22 -12.62 19.25 9.15
C PRO A 22 -13.53 18.18 9.78
N ALA A 23 -14.41 17.53 8.99
CA ALA A 23 -15.42 16.59 9.48
C ALA A 23 -14.90 15.18 9.76
N THR A 24 -13.74 14.79 9.22
CA THR A 24 -13.26 13.38 9.30
C THR A 24 -12.16 13.20 10.34
N ILE A 25 -11.43 14.26 10.70
CA ILE A 25 -10.30 14.21 11.63
C ILE A 25 -10.29 15.52 12.44
N PRO A 26 -10.61 15.52 13.74
CA PRO A 26 -10.52 16.72 14.54
C PRO A 26 -9.04 17.14 14.66
N ILE A 27 -8.69 18.21 13.94
CA ILE A 27 -7.38 18.88 13.94
C ILE A 27 -6.97 19.44 15.32
N GLY A 28 -7.88 19.44 16.29
CA GLY A 28 -7.62 19.88 17.66
C GLY A 28 -7.03 18.81 18.59
N SER A 29 -6.99 17.53 18.18
CA SER A 29 -6.45 16.46 19.02
C SER A 29 -5.01 16.15 18.64
N TRP A 30 -4.07 16.37 19.56
CA TRP A 30 -2.66 15.97 19.41
C TRP A 30 -2.48 14.51 18.95
N SER A 31 -3.45 13.65 19.27
CA SER A 31 -3.48 12.24 18.86
C SER A 31 -3.64 12.04 17.34
N SER A 32 -4.40 12.88 16.64
CA SER A 32 -4.60 12.71 15.19
C SER A 32 -3.34 13.06 14.41
N LEU A 33 -2.64 14.11 14.82
CA LEU A 33 -1.33 14.48 14.27
C LEU A 33 -0.30 13.37 14.51
N ALA A 34 -0.27 12.80 15.73
CA ALA A 34 0.60 11.68 16.06
C ALA A 34 0.28 10.43 15.20
N LEU A 35 -1.00 10.13 14.96
CA LEU A 35 -1.42 9.01 14.12
C LEU A 35 -1.03 9.21 12.64
N ILE A 36 -1.16 10.42 12.10
CA ILE A 36 -0.76 10.74 10.72
C ILE A 36 0.76 10.60 10.57
N LEU A 37 1.53 11.13 11.52
CA LEU A 37 2.98 11.00 11.53
C LEU A 37 3.41 9.54 11.66
N LEU A 38 2.79 8.78 12.56
CA LEU A 38 3.09 7.37 12.76
C LEU A 38 2.75 6.56 11.52
N ARG A 39 1.60 6.81 10.89
CA ARG A 39 1.18 6.12 9.67
C ARG A 39 2.17 6.37 8.53
N GLY A 40 2.54 7.63 8.30
CA GLY A 40 3.56 7.96 7.30
C GLY A 40 4.91 7.32 7.62
N LEU A 41 5.31 7.29 8.90
CA LEU A 41 6.61 6.72 9.28
C LEU A 41 6.66 5.21 9.01
N VAL A 42 5.56 4.52 9.32
CA VAL A 42 5.42 3.08 9.05
C VAL A 42 5.37 2.80 7.55
N ASP A 43 4.52 3.52 6.81
CA ASP A 43 4.31 3.26 5.38
C ASP A 43 5.53 3.60 4.51
N TYR A 44 6.27 4.66 4.85
CA TYR A 44 7.38 5.14 4.02
C TYR A 44 8.77 4.78 4.57
N VAL A 45 9.03 5.02 5.86
CA VAL A 45 10.39 4.82 6.42
C VAL A 45 10.62 3.37 6.80
N LEU A 46 9.65 2.76 7.48
CA LEU A 46 9.77 1.38 7.94
C LEU A 46 9.71 0.40 6.76
N SER A 47 8.84 0.66 5.78
CA SER A 47 8.73 -0.14 4.55
C SER A 47 10.05 -0.17 3.76
N GLU A 48 10.66 0.99 3.51
CA GLU A 48 11.96 1.08 2.81
C GLU A 48 13.10 0.40 3.59
N TYR A 49 13.09 0.53 4.92
CA TYR A 49 14.09 -0.12 5.78
C TYR A 49 13.93 -1.65 5.77
N LEU A 50 12.70 -2.15 5.90
CA LEU A 50 12.40 -3.58 5.84
C LEU A 50 12.69 -4.16 4.44
N PHE A 51 12.39 -3.40 3.38
CA PHE A 51 12.70 -3.78 2.01
C PHE A 51 14.21 -3.94 1.82
N PHE A 52 15.00 -2.95 2.22
CA PHE A 52 16.47 -3.05 2.15
C PHE A 52 16.99 -4.23 2.97
N ARG A 53 16.46 -4.45 4.17
CA ARG A 53 16.85 -5.58 5.01
C ARG A 53 16.45 -6.92 4.39
N ALA A 54 15.30 -7.02 3.74
CA ALA A 54 14.86 -8.22 3.02
C ALA A 54 15.75 -8.52 1.81
N VAL A 55 16.16 -7.49 1.06
CA VAL A 55 17.13 -7.63 -0.04
C VAL A 55 18.47 -8.17 0.48
N VAL A 56 18.96 -7.66 1.62
CA VAL A 56 20.21 -8.12 2.23
C VAL A 56 20.12 -9.55 2.77
N LEU A 57 18.96 -9.99 3.27
CA LEU A 57 18.77 -11.32 3.86
C LEU A 57 18.41 -12.42 2.85
N THR A 58 17.85 -12.10 1.68
CA THR A 58 17.16 -13.09 0.82
C THR A 58 17.49 -12.99 -0.68
N ASP A 59 18.37 -12.08 -1.08
CA ASP A 59 18.61 -11.61 -2.46
C ASP A 59 17.55 -10.65 -3.03
N ALA A 60 18.02 -9.72 -3.86
CA ALA A 60 17.21 -8.66 -4.47
C ALA A 60 16.07 -9.19 -5.36
N THR A 61 16.28 -10.36 -5.96
CA THR A 61 15.30 -11.02 -6.84
C THR A 61 14.10 -11.50 -6.05
N VAL A 62 14.29 -12.19 -4.94
CA VAL A 62 13.21 -12.73 -4.10
C VAL A 62 12.42 -11.59 -3.43
N ALA A 63 13.09 -10.52 -3.00
CA ALA A 63 12.41 -9.36 -2.42
C ALA A 63 11.51 -8.64 -3.43
N SER A 64 11.98 -8.48 -4.69
CA SER A 64 11.19 -7.84 -5.75
C SER A 64 10.00 -8.70 -6.20
N VAL A 65 10.15 -10.03 -6.19
CA VAL A 65 9.05 -10.99 -6.41
C VAL A 65 7.94 -10.79 -5.36
N GLY A 66 8.30 -10.58 -4.09
CA GLY A 66 7.34 -10.25 -3.03
C GLY A 66 6.55 -8.96 -3.28
N LEU A 67 7.18 -7.92 -3.84
CA LEU A 67 6.49 -6.68 -4.23
C LEU A 67 5.47 -6.90 -5.36
N GLY A 68 5.78 -7.79 -6.32
CA GLY A 68 4.87 -8.16 -7.40
C GLY A 68 3.60 -8.88 -6.91
N LEU A 69 3.68 -9.55 -5.77
CA LEU A 69 2.53 -10.23 -5.15
C LEU A 69 1.60 -9.30 -4.37
N ILE A 70 1.97 -8.05 -4.11
CA ILE A 70 1.14 -7.14 -3.31
C ILE A 70 -0.23 -6.91 -3.96
N ILE A 71 -0.28 -6.74 -5.28
CA ILE A 71 -1.53 -6.48 -6.02
C ILE A 71 -2.51 -7.67 -5.94
N PRO A 72 -2.12 -8.91 -6.32
CA PRO A 72 -3.04 -10.05 -6.24
C PRO A 72 -3.38 -10.41 -4.79
N LEU A 73 -2.45 -10.24 -3.84
CA LEU A 73 -2.73 -10.48 -2.41
C LEU A 73 -3.69 -9.44 -1.84
N GLY A 74 -3.60 -8.18 -2.27
CA GLY A 74 -4.54 -7.12 -1.92
C GLY A 74 -5.95 -7.41 -2.42
N PHE A 75 -6.08 -7.82 -3.68
CA PHE A 75 -7.36 -8.29 -4.23
C PHE A 75 -7.92 -9.49 -3.46
N LEU A 76 -7.06 -10.45 -3.10
CA LEU A 76 -7.47 -11.60 -2.30
C LEU A 76 -7.90 -11.21 -0.87
N ALA A 77 -7.23 -10.23 -0.26
CA ALA A 77 -7.58 -9.69 1.06
C ALA A 77 -8.94 -8.98 1.01
N ASP A 78 -9.21 -8.21 -0.03
CA ASP A 78 -10.50 -7.56 -0.26
C ASP A 78 -11.64 -8.57 -0.47
N LEU A 79 -11.34 -9.74 -1.06
CA LEU A 79 -12.30 -10.85 -1.17
C LEU A 79 -12.48 -11.64 0.14
N LEU A 80 -11.42 -11.78 0.94
CA LEU A 80 -11.41 -12.58 2.17
C LEU A 80 -11.91 -11.84 3.40
N ILE A 81 -11.82 -10.51 3.43
CA ILE A 81 -12.34 -9.68 4.52
C ILE A 81 -13.76 -9.23 4.13
N PRO A 82 -14.83 -9.90 4.58
CA PRO A 82 -16.20 -9.45 4.37
C PRO A 82 -16.43 -8.17 5.17
N SER A 83 -16.07 -7.02 4.60
CA SER A 83 -16.25 -5.72 5.22
C SER A 83 -17.64 -5.21 4.92
N SER A 84 -18.46 -5.20 5.96
CA SER A 84 -19.76 -4.54 6.11
C SER A 84 -19.69 -3.01 6.02
N SER A 85 -18.97 -2.47 5.03
CA SER A 85 -18.87 -1.05 4.73
C SER A 85 -19.14 -0.84 3.24
N SER A 86 -20.41 -0.57 2.96
CA SER A 86 -20.91 -0.02 1.70
C SER A 86 -20.06 1.19 1.25
N GLN A 87 -19.27 1.00 0.20
CA GLN A 87 -19.27 1.92 -0.94
C GLN A 87 -18.83 1.12 -2.18
N SER A 88 -19.73 1.03 -3.17
CA SER A 88 -19.54 0.40 -4.50
C SER A 88 -19.24 -1.10 -4.55
N SER A 89 -20.18 -1.93 -4.10
CA SER A 89 -20.19 -3.38 -4.35
C SER A 89 -20.44 -3.78 -5.83
N ASP A 90 -20.48 -2.81 -6.75
CA ASP A 90 -20.57 -3.06 -8.20
C ASP A 90 -19.20 -2.99 -8.91
N ASP A 91 -18.13 -2.51 -8.25
CA ASP A 91 -16.85 -2.19 -8.93
C ASP A 91 -15.69 -3.15 -8.61
N VAL A 92 -15.75 -3.89 -7.50
CA VAL A 92 -14.71 -4.89 -7.16
C VAL A 92 -14.86 -6.17 -8.02
N LEU A 93 -16.09 -6.46 -8.45
CA LEU A 93 -16.42 -7.48 -9.46
C LEU A 93 -16.45 -6.91 -10.88
N SER A 94 -15.94 -5.69 -11.08
CA SER A 94 -15.80 -5.12 -12.42
C SER A 94 -14.77 -5.95 -13.19
N VAL A 95 -15.14 -6.35 -14.41
CA VAL A 95 -14.28 -7.06 -15.38
C VAL A 95 -12.82 -6.56 -15.40
N PRO A 96 -12.52 -5.24 -15.35
CA PRO A 96 -11.15 -4.74 -15.29
C PRO A 96 -10.36 -5.16 -14.05
N SER A 97 -10.98 -5.24 -12.86
CA SER A 97 -10.27 -5.61 -11.62
C SER A 97 -9.84 -7.07 -11.65
N ILE A 98 -10.73 -7.95 -12.10
CA ILE A 98 -10.47 -9.38 -12.28
C ILE A 98 -9.42 -9.60 -13.37
N MET A 99 -9.54 -8.92 -14.52
CA MET A 99 -8.57 -9.01 -15.60
C MET A 99 -7.20 -8.47 -15.19
N GLY A 100 -7.15 -7.37 -14.43
CA GLY A 100 -5.93 -6.82 -13.87
C GLY A 100 -5.24 -7.78 -12.91
N ALA A 101 -5.99 -8.33 -11.94
CA ALA A 101 -5.48 -9.31 -10.99
C ALA A 101 -4.96 -10.58 -11.70
N LEU A 102 -5.70 -11.11 -12.69
CA LEU A 102 -5.27 -12.25 -13.50
C LEU A 102 -4.02 -11.93 -14.31
N THR A 103 -3.95 -10.76 -14.94
CA THR A 103 -2.79 -10.37 -15.76
C THR A 103 -1.53 -10.26 -14.90
N VAL A 104 -1.63 -9.68 -13.70
CA VAL A 104 -0.51 -9.59 -12.75
C VAL A 104 -0.13 -10.98 -12.22
N LEU A 105 -1.10 -11.84 -11.92
CA LEU A 105 -0.84 -13.23 -11.50
C LEU A 105 -0.12 -14.03 -12.60
N VAL A 106 -0.56 -13.91 -13.86
CA VAL A 106 0.06 -14.56 -15.01
C VAL A 106 1.47 -14.02 -15.25
N GLY A 107 1.67 -12.70 -15.19
CA GLY A 107 3.00 -12.09 -15.28
C GLY A 107 3.93 -12.56 -14.17
N PHE A 108 3.43 -12.67 -12.95
CA PHE A 108 4.16 -13.22 -11.81
C PHE A 108 4.59 -14.67 -12.04
N ILE A 109 3.67 -15.53 -12.46
CA ILE A 109 3.95 -16.95 -12.74
C ILE A 109 4.93 -17.09 -13.91
N LEU A 110 4.78 -16.31 -14.98
CA LEU A 110 5.67 -16.33 -16.14
C LEU A 110 7.11 -15.98 -15.77
N VAL A 111 7.31 -14.94 -14.96
CA VAL A 111 8.66 -14.53 -14.50
C VAL A 111 9.27 -15.58 -13.57
N ASN A 112 8.48 -16.22 -12.71
CA ASN A 112 8.97 -17.28 -11.82
C ASN A 112 9.26 -18.60 -12.55
N LEU A 113 8.45 -18.97 -13.56
CA LEU A 113 8.64 -20.21 -14.33
C LEU A 113 9.65 -20.07 -15.48
N GLY A 114 9.82 -18.87 -16.05
CA GLY A 114 10.80 -18.59 -17.11
C GLY A 114 12.25 -18.47 -16.61
N LEU A 115 12.48 -18.65 -15.32
CA LEU A 115 13.78 -18.64 -14.64
C LEU A 115 14.36 -20.05 -14.45
N HIS A 116 13.91 -21.02 -15.24
CA HIS A 116 14.39 -22.41 -15.27
C HIS A 116 14.69 -22.87 -16.70
#